data_AF-A0A975LYD8-F1
#
_entry.id   AF-A0A975LYD8-F1
#
_cell.length_a   1.000
_cell.length_b   1.000
_cell.length_c   1.000
_cell.angle_alpha   90.00
_cell.angle_beta   90.00
_cell.angle_gamma   90.00
#
_symmetry.space_group_name_H-M   'P 1'
#
loop_
_entity.id
_entity.type
_entity.pdbx_description
1 polymer ?
#
loop_
_entity_poly.entity_id
_entity_poly.type
_entity_poly.pdbx_seq_one_letter_code
_entity_poly.pdbx_strand_id
1 'polypeptide(L)'
;MRFSEDVLINIFEEIFKDKVQRAYDENSSIFFIGHRYSMEYNFLEGYISLNEYPKIIGVIYMSEDDVFSENVFDDLIYDVRLFEDKIKKLIEYNKRKAHRKFISR
;
A
#
# COMPACT_ATOMS: atom_id res chain seq x y z
N MET A 1 4.99 -1.31 10.99
CA MET A 1 5.98 -1.29 9.87
C MET A 1 5.76 -0.02 9.08
N ARG A 2 6.80 0.73 8.68
CA ARG A 2 6.64 1.95 7.88
C ARG A 2 7.32 1.78 6.52
N PHE A 3 6.56 1.89 5.44
CA PHE A 3 7.11 1.93 4.09
C PHE A 3 7.65 3.32 3.76
N SER A 4 8.61 3.36 2.83
CA SER A 4 9.03 4.61 2.20
C SER A 4 7.96 5.09 1.25
N GLU A 5 7.70 6.40 1.25
CA GLU A 5 6.74 7.05 0.35
C GLU A 5 7.03 6.73 -1.12
N ASP A 6 8.29 6.88 -1.56
CA ASP A 6 8.70 6.59 -2.93
C ASP A 6 8.34 5.16 -3.37
N VAL A 7 8.49 4.18 -2.47
CA VAL A 7 8.16 2.79 -2.79
C VAL A 7 6.66 2.63 -3.00
N LEU A 8 5.85 3.23 -2.14
CA LEU A 8 4.40 3.16 -2.25
C LEU A 8 3.87 3.94 -3.46
N ILE A 9 4.43 5.13 -3.74
CA ILE A 9 4.12 5.93 -4.93
C ILE A 9 4.40 5.10 -6.18
N ASN A 10 5.59 4.50 -6.29
CA ASN A 10 5.94 3.68 -7.46
C ASN A 10 4.97 2.50 -7.67
N ILE A 11 4.58 1.81 -6.59
CA ILE A 11 3.60 0.71 -6.68
C ILE A 11 2.24 1.23 -7.15
N PHE A 12 1.79 2.35 -6.60
CA PHE A 12 0.52 2.99 -6.94
C PHE A 12 0.47 3.41 -8.41
N GLU A 13 1.47 4.17 -8.88
CA GLU A 13 1.51 4.64 -10.26
C GLU A 13 1.66 3.48 -11.26
N GLU A 14 2.41 2.44 -10.89
CA GLU A 14 2.60 1.26 -11.73
C GLU A 14 1.29 0.49 -11.94
N ILE A 15 0.50 0.29 -10.89
CA ILE A 15 -0.74 -0.50 -10.95
C ILE A 15 -1.86 0.31 -11.57
N PHE A 16 -2.17 1.48 -11.02
CA PHE A 16 -3.33 2.27 -11.43
C PHE A 16 -3.10 3.08 -12.70
N LYS A 17 -1.86 3.10 -13.21
CA LYS A 17 -1.44 3.94 -14.34
C LYS A 17 -1.81 5.41 -14.12
N ASP A 18 -1.79 5.83 -12.86
CA ASP A 18 -2.20 7.16 -12.43
C ASP A 18 -1.07 7.81 -11.65
N LYS A 19 -0.62 8.98 -12.14
CA LYS A 19 0.51 9.69 -11.56
C LYS A 19 0.09 10.46 -10.32
N VAL A 20 0.88 10.37 -9.27
CA VAL A 20 0.68 11.14 -8.04
C VAL A 20 0.90 12.62 -8.32
N GLN A 21 -0.14 13.42 -8.12
CA GLN A 21 -0.12 14.87 -8.27
C GLN A 21 0.19 15.57 -6.95
N ARG A 22 -0.25 14.97 -5.84
CA ARG A 22 -0.04 15.49 -4.49
C ARG A 22 0.22 14.34 -3.53
N ALA A 23 1.23 14.51 -2.70
CA ALA A 23 1.48 13.68 -1.53
C ALA A 23 1.51 14.58 -0.29
N TYR A 24 0.93 14.13 0.81
CA TYR A 24 1.04 14.81 2.09
C TYR A 24 0.85 13.82 3.25
N ASP A 25 1.41 14.19 4.39
CA ASP A 25 1.29 13.43 5.62
C ASP A 25 0.33 14.16 6.57
N GLU A 26 -0.54 13.40 7.23
CA GLU A 26 -1.40 13.90 8.30
C GLU A 26 -1.47 12.86 9.42
N ASN A 27 -1.04 13.25 10.62
CA ASN A 27 -0.98 12.37 11.79
C ASN A 27 -0.19 11.08 11.52
N SER A 28 -0.88 9.93 11.56
CA SER A 28 -0.35 8.59 11.30
C SER A 28 -0.63 8.09 9.88
N SER A 29 -1.13 8.96 9.01
CA SER A 29 -1.53 8.64 7.65
C SER A 29 -0.70 9.41 6.62
N ILE A 30 -0.39 8.74 5.53
CA ILE A 30 0.24 9.29 4.33
C ILE A 30 -0.80 9.23 3.22
N PHE A 31 -1.04 10.35 2.54
CA PHE A 31 -2.03 10.48 1.48
C PHE A 31 -1.37 10.73 0.14
N PHE A 32 -1.75 9.95 -0.87
CA PHE A 32 -1.40 10.18 -2.26
C PHE A 32 -2.65 10.43 -3.08
N ILE A 33 -2.61 11.49 -3.88
CA ILE A 33 -3.70 11.90 -4.76
C ILE A 33 -3.19 11.88 -6.20
N GLY A 34 -3.71 10.94 -6.98
CA GLY A 34 -3.56 10.91 -8.43
C GLY A 34 -4.66 11.70 -9.14
N HIS A 35 -4.75 11.56 -10.46
CA HIS A 35 -5.80 12.20 -11.24
C HIS A 35 -7.17 11.52 -11.04
N ARG A 36 -7.19 10.19 -10.96
CA ARG A 36 -8.42 9.38 -10.86
C ARG A 36 -8.51 8.66 -9.52
N TYR A 37 -7.38 8.18 -9.03
CA TYR A 37 -7.30 7.37 -7.82
C TYR A 37 -6.60 8.14 -6.71
N SER A 38 -6.90 7.77 -5.47
CA SER A 38 -6.15 8.21 -4.30
C SER A 38 -5.89 7.05 -3.35
N MET A 39 -4.91 7.24 -2.48
CA MET A 39 -4.49 6.27 -1.50
C MET A 39 -4.27 6.94 -0.15
N GLU A 40 -4.74 6.30 0.91
CA GLU A 40 -4.36 6.60 2.28
C GLU A 40 -3.59 5.40 2.83
N TYR A 41 -2.40 5.62 3.37
CA TYR A 41 -1.64 4.64 4.12
C TYR A 41 -1.57 5.05 5.59
N ASN A 42 -2.32 4.37 6.45
CA ASN A 42 -2.25 4.54 7.90
C ASN A 42 -1.27 3.53 8.49
N PHE A 43 -0.07 3.99 8.84
CA PHE A 43 1.00 3.11 9.32
C PHE A 43 0.84 2.69 10.78
N LEU A 44 0.00 3.39 11.54
CA LEU A 44 -0.28 3.06 12.95
C LEU A 44 -1.34 1.95 13.04
N GLU A 45 -2.44 2.11 12.28
CA GLU A 45 -3.53 1.14 12.20
C GLU A 45 -3.22 -0.03 11.24
N GLY A 46 -2.17 0.11 10.41
CA GLY A 46 -1.70 -0.96 9.55
C GLY A 46 -2.62 -1.23 8.35
N TYR A 47 -3.16 -0.20 7.69
CA TYR A 47 -3.97 -0.38 6.48
C TYR A 47 -3.59 0.59 5.36
N ILE A 48 -3.93 0.19 4.13
CA ILE A 48 -3.93 1.05 2.94
C ILE A 48 -5.36 1.09 2.38
N SER A 49 -5.95 2.27 2.32
CA SER A 49 -7.24 2.50 1.65
C SER A 49 -6.99 3.03 0.24
N LEU A 50 -7.59 2.37 -0.75
CA LEU A 50 -7.54 2.75 -2.16
C LEU A 50 -8.91 3.30 -2.57
N ASN A 51 -8.91 4.43 -3.25
CA ASN A 51 -10.12 5.18 -3.57
C ASN A 51 -10.13 5.62 -5.04
N GLU A 52 -11.32 5.64 -5.62
CA GLU A 52 -11.65 6.35 -6.87
C GLU A 52 -12.74 7.34 -6.50
N TYR A 53 -12.43 8.64 -6.37
CA TYR A 53 -13.36 9.61 -5.76
C TYR A 53 -14.77 9.52 -6.37
N PRO A 54 -15.84 9.41 -5.54
CA PRO A 54 -15.90 9.45 -4.08
C PRO A 54 -15.95 8.07 -3.38
N LYS A 55 -15.43 7.01 -4.00
CA LYS A 55 -15.67 5.62 -3.64
C LYS A 55 -14.41 4.90 -3.18
N ILE A 56 -14.52 4.15 -2.08
CA ILE A 56 -13.50 3.18 -1.66
C ILE A 56 -13.55 1.99 -2.61
N ILE A 57 -12.42 1.68 -3.25
CA ILE A 57 -12.31 0.58 -4.21
C ILE A 57 -11.65 -0.65 -3.60
N GLY A 58 -10.98 -0.51 -2.46
CA GLY A 58 -10.44 -1.61 -1.67
C GLY A 58 -9.65 -1.13 -0.47
N VAL A 59 -9.58 -1.97 0.56
CA VAL A 59 -8.75 -1.72 1.75
C VAL A 59 -7.82 -2.90 1.95
N ILE A 60 -6.53 -2.65 2.07
CA ILE A 60 -5.50 -3.65 2.31
C ILE A 60 -5.05 -3.54 3.76
N TYR A 61 -5.34 -4.55 4.56
CA TYR A 61 -4.86 -4.66 5.93
C TYR A 61 -3.51 -5.36 5.97
N MET A 62 -2.64 -4.91 6.88
CA MET A 62 -1.29 -5.41 7.06
C MET A 62 -1.05 -5.63 8.55
N SER A 63 -0.98 -6.89 8.94
CA SER A 63 -0.53 -7.32 10.27
C SER A 63 0.93 -7.78 10.20
N GLU A 64 1.49 -8.19 11.34
CA GLU A 64 2.85 -8.73 11.36
C GLU A 64 2.98 -9.96 10.47
N ASP A 65 1.95 -10.80 10.38
CA ASP A 65 2.02 -12.12 9.71
C ASP A 65 1.16 -12.26 8.47
N ASP A 66 0.22 -11.34 8.24
CA ASP A 66 -0.71 -11.45 7.13
C ASP A 66 -0.99 -10.10 6.47
N VAL A 67 -1.27 -10.16 5.17
CA VAL A 67 -1.73 -9.03 4.36
C VAL A 67 -2.94 -9.51 3.58
N PHE A 68 -4.04 -8.78 3.60
CA PHE A 68 -5.24 -9.16 2.88
C PHE A 68 -6.08 -7.95 2.51
N SER A 69 -6.76 -8.02 1.37
CA SER A 69 -7.69 -6.98 0.94
C SER A 69 -9.15 -7.31 1.26
N GLU A 70 -9.91 -6.32 1.73
CA GLU A 70 -11.37 -6.34 1.91
C GLU A 70 -12.04 -5.21 1.12
N ASN A 71 -13.38 -5.25 1.03
CA ASN A 71 -14.22 -4.24 0.37
C ASN A 71 -13.78 -3.93 -1.06
N VAL A 72 -13.31 -4.96 -1.76
CA VAL A 72 -12.74 -4.80 -3.09
C VAL A 72 -13.86 -4.68 -4.12
N PHE A 73 -13.86 -3.59 -4.88
CA PHE A 73 -14.85 -3.37 -5.92
C PHE A 73 -14.58 -4.28 -7.13
N ASP A 74 -15.60 -4.98 -7.62
CA ASP A 74 -15.45 -6.05 -8.63
C ASP A 74 -14.66 -5.61 -9.87
N ASP A 75 -14.92 -4.41 -10.39
CA ASP A 75 -14.25 -3.88 -11.58
C ASP A 75 -12.76 -3.59 -11.37
N LEU A 76 -12.31 -3.46 -10.12
CA LEU A 76 -10.93 -3.13 -9.73
C LEU A 76 -10.30 -4.24 -8.87
N ILE A 77 -10.94 -5.42 -8.81
CA ILE A 77 -10.48 -6.53 -7.98
C ILE A 77 -9.08 -7.00 -8.34
N TYR A 78 -8.77 -7.00 -9.63
CA TYR A 78 -7.46 -7.41 -10.12
C TYR A 78 -6.36 -6.44 -9.66
N ASP A 79 -6.60 -5.13 -9.77
CA ASP A 79 -5.62 -4.11 -9.42
C ASP A 79 -5.37 -4.07 -7.91
N VAL A 80 -6.42 -4.18 -7.09
CA VAL A 80 -6.29 -4.23 -5.63
C VAL A 80 -5.54 -5.49 -5.18
N ARG A 81 -5.82 -6.65 -5.79
CA ARG A 81 -5.09 -7.90 -5.48
C ARG A 81 -3.64 -7.84 -5.93
N LEU A 82 -3.36 -7.23 -7.08
CA LEU A 82 -1.99 -7.01 -7.54
C LEU A 82 -1.22 -6.08 -6.59
N PHE A 83 -1.91 -5.07 -6.03
CA PHE A 83 -1.34 -4.18 -5.02
C PHE A 83 -1.02 -4.94 -3.73
N GLU A 84 -1.98 -5.74 -3.22
CA GLU A 84 -1.80 -6.63 -2.07
C GLU A 84 -0.56 -7.52 -2.24
N ASP A 85 -0.42 -8.17 -3.40
CA ASP A 85 0.70 -9.06 -3.71
C ASP A 85 2.06 -8.34 -3.73
N LYS A 86 2.12 -7.10 -4.24
CA LYS A 86 3.36 -6.29 -4.20
C LYS A 86 3.73 -5.91 -2.77
N ILE A 87 2.75 -5.54 -1.95
CA ILE A 87 2.97 -5.25 -0.53
C ILE A 87 3.46 -6.50 0.21
N LYS A 88 2.82 -7.66 0.01
CA LYS A 88 3.28 -8.95 0.56
C LYS A 88 4.75 -9.23 0.27
N LYS A 89 5.13 -9.14 -1.01
CA LYS A 89 6.52 -9.37 -1.46
C LYS A 89 7.50 -8.40 -0.79
N LEU A 90 7.12 -7.14 -0.62
CA LEU A 90 7.94 -6.13 0.02
C LEU A 90 8.16 -6.43 1.51
N ILE A 91 7.12 -6.85 2.22
CA ILE A 91 7.20 -7.25 3.63
C ILE A 91 8.11 -8.48 3.78
N GLU A 92 7.87 -9.53 2.99
CA GLU A 92 8.70 -10.75 3.03
C GLU A 92 10.18 -10.46 2.74
N TYR A 93 10.45 -9.63 1.73
CA TYR A 93 11.82 -9.22 1.39
C TYR A 93 12.49 -8.52 2.58
N ASN A 94 11.78 -7.60 3.24
CA ASN A 94 12.29 -6.88 4.41
C ASN A 94 12.50 -7.81 5.61
N LYS A 95 11.59 -8.73 5.89
CA LYS A 95 11.74 -9.78 6.93
C LYS A 95 13.02 -10.60 6.69
N ARG A 96 13.23 -11.11 5.46
CA ARG A 96 14.43 -11.88 5.09
C ARG A 96 15.72 -11.06 5.20
N LYS A 97 15.68 -9.77 4.84
CA LYS A 97 16.82 -8.85 4.95
C LYS A 97 17.19 -8.58 6.41
N ALA A 98 16.19 -8.37 7.27
CA ALA A 98 16.39 -8.19 8.70
C ALA A 98 16.99 -9.45 9.35
N HIS A 99 16.45 -10.62 9.02
CA HIS A 99 16.95 -11.91 9.52
C HIS A 99 18.42 -12.16 9.13
N ARG A 100 18.79 -11.89 7.87
CA ARG A 100 20.20 -12.00 7.42
C ARG A 100 21.15 -11.10 8.20
N LYS A 101 20.76 -9.84 8.47
CA LYS A 101 21.57 -8.91 9.27
C LYS A 101 21.77 -9.36 10.72
N PHE A 102 20.80 -10.11 11.26
CA PHE A 102 20.87 -10.63 12.62
C PHE A 102 21.78 -11.86 12.72
N ILE A 103 21.71 -12.78 11.75
CA ILE A 103 22.57 -13.98 11.72
C ILE A 103 24.05 -13.63 11.43
N SER A 104 24.32 -12.55 10.69
CA SER A 104 25.69 -12.12 10.39
C SER A 104 26.37 -11.34 11.52
N ARG A 105 25.77 -11.27 12.71
CA ARG A 105 26.32 -10.66 13.93
C ARG A 105 26.67 -11.74 14.94
#